data_AF-A0A7K1UKZ8-F1
#
_entry.id   AF-A0A7K1UKZ8-F1
#
_cell.length_a   1.000
_cell.length_b   1.000
_cell.length_c   1.000
_cell.angle_alpha   90.00
_cell.angle_beta   90.00
_cell.angle_gamma   90.00
#
_symmetry.space_group_name_H-M   'P 1'
#
loop_
_entity.id
_entity.type
_entity.pdbx_description
1 polymer ?
#
loop_
_entity_poly.entity_id
_entity_poly.type
_entity_poly.pdbx_seq_one_letter_code
_entity_poly.pdbx_strand_id
1 'polypeptide(L)'
;MREGVRSAYQRRAGEYVQALGSLDVMASNDRQLISEWAESLTGRVVDAGCGPGHWTQLLYESGVDVVGIDMVEEFVESAKERFPSTPFEVGDFASLPFEDMQLGGILAWYSTIHIPPTEMPAVLDEFVRCLQPGGSLLMGFFSGEDIEKFNHAIAPAYFWPPDELRDELSQRGLSVVRVQTRHDLGSRPHGALWARKTPREELPVSNQPSDQRSEGMVLSEELRTAAEAEGIEKFVVGAVIHDVGRVLVVTRSLSDDFLPGLEEVPSGGVDSGEGLSEALNRELTEEVGFAAEHVDPGFLEWFDYESRSGRRTRQFTVSVPLTGRQVKLSEEHTSYRWISSEQVDSTNATPETKNLLRSWFTAAL
;
A
#
# COMPACT_ATOMS: atom_id res chain seq x y z
N MET A 1 1.40 -10.49 -28.47
CA MET A 1 1.88 -11.26 -27.30
C MET A 1 0.70 -11.80 -26.47
N ARG A 2 -0.32 -10.97 -26.15
CA ARG A 2 -1.58 -11.44 -25.51
C ARG A 2 -2.30 -12.60 -26.24
N GLU A 3 -2.37 -12.59 -27.57
CA GLU A 3 -2.90 -13.73 -28.36
C GLU A 3 -2.11 -15.04 -28.16
N GLY A 4 -0.79 -14.94 -27.94
CA GLY A 4 0.07 -16.09 -27.65
C GLY A 4 -0.20 -16.68 -26.27
N VAL A 5 -0.43 -15.81 -25.27
CA VAL A 5 -0.84 -16.19 -23.91
C VAL A 5 -2.22 -16.83 -23.92
N ARG A 6 -3.21 -16.21 -24.59
CA ARG A 6 -4.56 -16.77 -24.81
C ARG A 6 -4.47 -18.19 -25.39
N SER A 7 -3.75 -18.34 -26.50
CA SER A 7 -3.60 -19.63 -27.17
C SER A 7 -2.95 -20.69 -26.26
N ALA A 8 -2.04 -20.28 -25.37
CA ALA A 8 -1.40 -21.18 -24.42
C ALA A 8 -2.34 -21.64 -23.30
N TYR A 9 -3.18 -20.74 -22.78
CA TYR A 9 -4.25 -21.11 -21.85
C TYR A 9 -5.31 -21.98 -22.50
N GLN A 10 -5.78 -21.64 -23.71
CA GLN A 10 -6.77 -22.44 -24.46
C GLN A 10 -6.34 -23.90 -24.61
N ARG A 11 -5.09 -24.16 -24.99
CA ARG A 11 -4.55 -25.52 -25.12
C ARG A 11 -4.57 -26.33 -23.83
N ARG A 12 -4.58 -25.67 -22.66
CA ARG A 12 -4.52 -26.29 -21.33
C ARG A 12 -5.78 -26.02 -20.50
N ALA A 13 -6.84 -25.47 -21.11
CA ALA A 13 -8.01 -25.00 -20.38
C ALA A 13 -8.67 -26.15 -19.58
N GLY A 14 -8.81 -27.33 -20.18
CA GLY A 14 -9.35 -28.51 -19.49
C GLY A 14 -8.55 -28.94 -18.27
N GLU A 15 -7.21 -28.91 -18.34
CA GLU A 15 -6.34 -29.20 -17.19
C GLU A 15 -6.50 -28.15 -16.09
N TYR A 16 -6.56 -26.87 -16.45
CA TYR A 16 -6.72 -25.76 -15.51
C TYR A 16 -8.09 -25.75 -14.83
N VAL A 17 -9.16 -26.04 -15.57
CA VAL A 17 -10.51 -26.17 -15.02
C VAL A 17 -10.58 -27.31 -14.01
N GLN A 18 -9.91 -28.43 -14.27
CA GLN A 18 -9.86 -29.55 -13.32
C GLN A 18 -8.98 -29.24 -12.10
N ALA A 19 -7.82 -28.61 -12.31
CA ALA A 19 -6.86 -28.32 -11.24
C ALA A 19 -7.27 -27.16 -10.32
N LEU A 20 -7.93 -26.12 -10.86
CA LEU A 20 -8.42 -24.95 -10.11
C LEU A 20 -9.91 -25.05 -9.74
N GLY A 21 -10.60 -26.09 -10.21
CA GLY A 21 -12.05 -26.28 -10.02
C GLY A 21 -12.46 -26.79 -8.64
N SER A 22 -11.53 -27.23 -7.79
CA SER A 22 -11.83 -27.54 -6.39
C SER A 22 -11.60 -26.30 -5.52
N LEU A 23 -12.64 -25.85 -4.82
CA LEU A 23 -12.61 -24.75 -3.84
C LEU A 23 -11.51 -24.92 -2.75
N ASP A 24 -10.99 -26.14 -2.58
CA ASP A 24 -9.88 -26.49 -1.67
C ASP A 24 -8.50 -25.95 -2.11
N VAL A 25 -8.36 -25.32 -3.28
CA VAL A 25 -7.08 -24.77 -3.80
C VAL A 25 -6.92 -23.27 -3.48
N MET A 26 -7.98 -22.61 -3.00
CA MET A 26 -7.88 -21.23 -2.55
C MET A 26 -7.09 -21.20 -1.25
N ALA A 27 -5.88 -20.63 -1.28
CA ALA A 27 -5.16 -20.35 -0.06
C ALA A 27 -6.06 -19.53 0.86
N SER A 28 -6.26 -19.96 2.11
CA SER A 28 -7.17 -19.31 3.06
C SER A 28 -6.92 -17.80 3.17
N ASN A 29 -5.66 -17.38 3.04
CA ASN A 29 -5.24 -15.98 3.05
C ASN A 29 -5.76 -15.20 1.84
N ASP A 30 -5.76 -15.79 0.65
CA ASP A 30 -6.28 -15.14 -0.57
C ASP A 30 -7.79 -14.94 -0.46
N ARG A 31 -8.49 -15.95 0.06
CA ARG A 31 -9.91 -15.88 0.32
C ARG A 31 -10.24 -14.78 1.33
N GLN A 32 -9.50 -14.70 2.42
CA GLN A 32 -9.69 -13.68 3.43
C GLN A 32 -9.46 -12.28 2.84
N LEU A 33 -8.33 -12.06 2.16
CA LEU A 33 -8.00 -10.76 1.57
C LEU A 33 -9.02 -10.31 0.52
N ILE A 34 -9.46 -11.21 -0.37
CA ILE A 34 -10.46 -10.88 -1.39
C ILE A 34 -11.82 -10.59 -0.76
N SER A 35 -12.19 -11.29 0.32
CA SER A 35 -13.43 -11.03 1.05
C SER A 35 -13.39 -9.68 1.78
N GLU A 36 -12.31 -9.39 2.51
CA GLU A 36 -12.08 -8.09 3.17
C GLU A 36 -12.12 -6.93 2.16
N TRP A 37 -11.47 -7.12 1.01
CA TRP A 37 -11.52 -6.15 -0.08
C TRP A 37 -12.95 -5.93 -0.57
N ALA A 38 -13.70 -7.01 -0.83
CA ALA A 38 -15.06 -6.95 -1.33
C ALA A 38 -16.03 -6.22 -0.38
N GLU A 39 -15.87 -6.41 0.94
CA GLU A 39 -16.68 -5.73 1.97
C GLU A 39 -16.52 -4.20 1.95
N SER A 40 -15.40 -3.70 1.44
CA SER A 40 -15.13 -2.26 1.32
C SER A 40 -15.76 -1.59 0.10
N LEU A 41 -16.29 -2.38 -0.84
CA LEU A 41 -16.69 -1.89 -2.16
C LEU A 41 -18.13 -1.38 -2.18
N THR A 42 -18.37 -0.41 -3.05
CA THR A 42 -19.70 0.01 -3.46
C THR A 42 -19.76 0.10 -4.97
N GLY A 43 -20.86 -0.35 -5.59
CA GLY A 43 -21.01 -0.40 -7.04
C GLY A 43 -20.55 -1.72 -7.65
N ARG A 44 -20.57 -1.76 -8.99
CA ARG A 44 -20.27 -2.98 -9.76
C ARG A 44 -18.79 -3.35 -9.71
N VAL A 45 -18.51 -4.65 -9.66
CA VAL A 45 -17.16 -5.21 -9.63
C VAL A 45 -16.88 -6.03 -10.88
N VAL A 46 -15.64 -5.98 -11.36
CA VAL A 46 -15.16 -6.85 -12.43
C VAL A 46 -14.05 -7.74 -11.90
N ASP A 47 -14.17 -9.05 -12.15
CA ASP A 47 -13.07 -9.99 -12.02
C ASP A 47 -12.36 -10.11 -13.39
N ALA A 48 -11.27 -9.37 -13.54
CA ALA A 48 -10.52 -9.16 -14.78
C ALA A 48 -9.50 -10.29 -14.99
N GLY A 49 -9.77 -11.15 -15.96
CA GLY A 49 -9.06 -12.42 -16.16
C GLY A 49 -9.54 -13.49 -15.18
N CYS A 50 -10.86 -13.66 -15.07
CA CYS A 50 -11.49 -14.52 -14.06
C CYS A 50 -11.16 -16.02 -14.19
N GLY A 51 -10.62 -16.44 -15.34
CA GLY A 51 -10.34 -17.82 -15.66
C GLY A 51 -11.55 -18.72 -15.41
N PRO A 52 -11.38 -19.85 -14.71
CA PRO A 52 -12.48 -20.75 -14.34
C PRO A 52 -13.55 -20.15 -13.41
N GLY A 53 -13.45 -18.90 -12.95
CA GLY A 53 -14.54 -18.16 -12.32
C GLY A 53 -14.79 -18.41 -10.83
N HIS A 54 -13.87 -19.07 -10.11
CA HIS A 54 -14.04 -19.37 -8.68
C HIS A 54 -14.03 -18.11 -7.80
N TRP A 55 -13.18 -17.11 -8.10
CA TRP A 55 -13.19 -15.83 -7.40
C TRP A 55 -14.45 -15.01 -7.71
N THR A 56 -14.86 -14.96 -8.98
CA THR A 56 -16.14 -14.36 -9.38
C THR A 56 -17.31 -15.00 -8.62
N GLN A 57 -17.33 -16.33 -8.50
CA GLN A 57 -18.35 -17.05 -7.74
C GLN A 57 -18.34 -16.66 -6.25
N LEU A 58 -17.16 -16.62 -5.63
CA LEU A 58 -17.03 -16.22 -4.23
C LEU A 58 -17.61 -14.82 -3.98
N LEU A 59 -17.28 -13.86 -4.85
CA LEU A 59 -17.77 -12.48 -4.77
C LEU A 59 -19.29 -12.43 -4.96
N TYR A 60 -19.81 -13.18 -5.94
CA TYR A 60 -21.24 -13.26 -6.21
C TYR A 60 -22.02 -13.83 -5.01
N GLU A 61 -21.53 -14.92 -4.40
CA GLU A 61 -22.14 -15.51 -3.19
C GLU A 61 -22.09 -14.58 -1.97
N SER A 62 -21.14 -13.65 -1.95
CA SER A 62 -21.01 -12.62 -0.93
C SER A 62 -21.94 -11.42 -1.17
N GLY A 63 -22.76 -11.46 -2.23
CA GLY A 63 -23.74 -10.41 -2.55
C GLY A 63 -23.17 -9.24 -3.36
N VAL A 64 -21.96 -9.36 -3.90
CA VAL A 64 -21.35 -8.35 -4.76
C VAL A 64 -21.98 -8.40 -6.16
N ASP A 65 -22.33 -7.24 -6.74
CA ASP A 65 -22.68 -7.12 -8.17
C ASP A 65 -21.41 -7.29 -9.00
N VAL A 66 -21.05 -8.54 -9.30
CA VAL A 66 -19.80 -8.90 -9.98
C VAL A 66 -20.05 -9.54 -11.34
N VAL A 67 -19.17 -9.25 -12.29
CA VAL A 67 -19.06 -9.97 -13.57
C VAL A 67 -17.62 -10.42 -13.79
N GLY A 68 -17.44 -11.68 -14.17
CA GLY A 68 -16.14 -12.22 -14.56
C GLY A 68 -15.89 -12.01 -16.05
N ILE A 69 -14.70 -11.50 -16.40
CA ILE A 69 -14.28 -11.30 -17.79
C ILE A 69 -13.01 -12.09 -18.05
N ASP A 70 -13.00 -12.92 -19.08
CA ASP A 70 -11.79 -13.62 -19.52
C ASP A 70 -11.70 -13.72 -21.05
N MET A 71 -10.48 -13.71 -21.59
CA MET A 71 -10.23 -13.78 -23.03
C MET A 71 -10.28 -15.21 -23.59
N VAL A 72 -10.28 -16.22 -22.71
CA VAL A 72 -10.32 -17.65 -23.02
C VAL A 72 -11.76 -18.13 -22.97
N GLU A 73 -12.37 -18.31 -24.14
CA GLU A 73 -13.77 -18.72 -24.31
C GLU A 73 -14.10 -19.99 -23.51
N GLU A 74 -13.22 -20.98 -23.54
CA GLU A 74 -13.38 -22.26 -22.85
C GLU A 74 -13.45 -22.12 -21.32
N PHE A 75 -12.79 -21.11 -20.75
CA PHE A 75 -12.90 -20.81 -19.33
C PHE A 75 -14.26 -20.20 -18.99
N VAL A 76 -14.73 -19.25 -19.80
CA VAL A 76 -16.03 -18.60 -19.62
C VAL A 76 -17.18 -19.60 -19.79
N GLU A 77 -17.13 -20.47 -20.80
CA GLU A 77 -18.10 -21.54 -21.00
C GLU A 77 -18.15 -22.48 -19.79
N SER A 78 -17.00 -22.96 -19.34
CA SER A 78 -16.90 -23.82 -18.17
C SER A 78 -17.35 -23.13 -16.87
N ALA A 79 -17.08 -21.83 -16.72
CA ALA A 79 -17.54 -21.05 -15.57
C ALA A 79 -19.07 -20.93 -15.57
N LYS A 80 -19.69 -20.63 -16.71
CA LYS A 80 -21.16 -20.59 -16.87
C LYS A 80 -21.83 -21.92 -16.58
N GLU A 81 -21.23 -23.03 -16.98
CA GLU A 81 -21.76 -24.36 -16.69
C GLU A 81 -21.72 -24.70 -15.20
N ARG A 82 -20.61 -24.34 -14.51
CA ARG A 82 -20.44 -24.62 -13.07
C ARG A 82 -21.22 -23.66 -12.19
N PHE A 83 -21.34 -22.40 -12.59
CA PHE A 83 -21.91 -21.31 -11.83
C PHE A 83 -23.00 -20.58 -12.63
N PRO A 84 -24.14 -21.25 -12.92
CA PRO A 84 -25.14 -20.76 -13.88
C PRO A 84 -25.86 -19.47 -13.46
N SER A 85 -25.75 -19.05 -12.21
CA SER A 85 -26.31 -17.79 -11.71
C SER A 85 -25.31 -16.63 -11.74
N THR A 86 -24.02 -16.90 -11.91
CA THR A 86 -22.97 -15.89 -11.83
C THR A 86 -22.68 -15.32 -13.23
N PRO A 87 -22.62 -13.99 -13.39
CA PRO A 87 -22.35 -13.37 -14.69
C PRO A 87 -20.90 -13.59 -15.16
N PHE A 88 -20.74 -14.08 -16.39
CA PHE A 88 -19.43 -14.18 -17.06
C PHE A 88 -19.51 -13.74 -18.53
N GLU A 89 -18.47 -13.07 -19.00
CA GLU A 89 -18.36 -12.60 -20.38
C GLU A 89 -16.97 -12.87 -20.96
N VAL A 90 -16.94 -13.07 -22.28
CA VAL A 90 -15.67 -13.18 -23.01
C VAL A 90 -15.20 -11.76 -23.34
N GLY A 91 -13.97 -11.41 -22.95
CA GLY A 91 -13.42 -10.08 -23.18
C GLY A 91 -11.93 -9.95 -22.88
N ASP A 92 -11.30 -8.88 -23.37
CA ASP A 92 -9.91 -8.51 -23.03
C ASP A 92 -9.95 -7.51 -21.88
N PHE A 93 -9.34 -7.84 -20.74
CA PHE A 93 -9.27 -6.90 -19.61
C PHE A 93 -8.46 -5.64 -19.94
N ALA A 94 -7.65 -5.64 -21.00
CA ALA A 94 -6.95 -4.44 -21.47
C ALA A 94 -7.85 -3.51 -22.30
N SER A 95 -9.11 -3.88 -22.53
CA SER A 95 -10.15 -3.05 -23.17
C SER A 95 -11.52 -3.48 -22.65
N LEU A 96 -11.82 -3.11 -21.41
CA LEU A 96 -13.03 -3.53 -20.73
C LEU A 96 -14.29 -2.91 -21.37
N PRO A 97 -15.42 -3.64 -21.44
CA PRO A 97 -16.66 -3.18 -22.06
C PRO A 97 -17.47 -2.23 -21.17
N PHE A 98 -16.80 -1.36 -20.40
CA PHE A 98 -17.42 -0.37 -19.51
C PHE A 98 -17.03 1.04 -19.94
N GLU A 99 -17.96 1.97 -19.80
CA GLU A 99 -17.67 3.39 -19.93
C GLU A 99 -16.85 3.87 -18.73
N ASP A 100 -16.38 5.12 -18.81
CA ASP A 100 -15.55 5.71 -17.77
C ASP A 100 -16.31 5.74 -16.43
N MET A 101 -15.60 5.42 -15.34
CA MET A 101 -16.09 5.55 -13.97
C MET A 101 -17.35 4.72 -13.63
N GLN A 102 -17.56 3.58 -14.29
CA GLN A 102 -18.71 2.71 -14.03
C GLN A 102 -18.47 1.63 -12.96
N LEU A 103 -17.21 1.38 -12.58
CA LEU A 103 -16.85 0.28 -11.68
C LEU A 103 -16.51 0.75 -10.27
N GLY A 104 -17.12 0.09 -9.29
CA GLY A 104 -16.77 0.18 -7.88
C GLY A 104 -15.52 -0.59 -7.50
N GLY A 105 -15.21 -1.67 -8.23
CA GLY A 105 -14.00 -2.45 -8.00
C GLY A 105 -13.52 -3.25 -9.21
N ILE A 106 -12.22 -3.53 -9.23
CA ILE A 106 -11.59 -4.46 -10.17
C ILE A 106 -10.72 -5.44 -9.37
N LEU A 107 -10.98 -6.74 -9.55
CA LEU A 107 -10.10 -7.80 -9.10
C LEU A 107 -9.25 -8.25 -10.28
N ALA A 108 -7.93 -8.19 -10.15
CA ALA A 108 -6.96 -8.66 -11.15
C ALA A 108 -6.05 -9.72 -10.50
N TRP A 109 -6.63 -10.88 -10.18
CA TRP A 109 -5.93 -11.91 -9.41
C TRP A 109 -5.06 -12.81 -10.30
N TYR A 110 -3.74 -12.55 -10.34
CA TYR A 110 -2.77 -13.22 -11.21
C TYR A 110 -3.02 -13.11 -12.72
N SER A 111 -3.97 -12.29 -13.17
CA SER A 111 -4.29 -12.14 -14.59
C SER A 111 -3.29 -11.26 -15.35
N THR A 112 -2.58 -10.37 -14.67
CA THR A 112 -1.62 -9.42 -15.27
C THR A 112 -0.18 -9.93 -15.29
N ILE A 113 0.12 -11.11 -14.71
CA ILE A 113 1.50 -11.64 -14.58
C ILE A 113 2.23 -11.86 -15.91
N HIS A 114 1.47 -12.00 -17.01
CA HIS A 114 1.99 -12.22 -18.35
C HIS A 114 2.18 -10.94 -19.14
N ILE A 115 1.77 -9.78 -18.60
CA ILE A 115 1.90 -8.48 -19.24
C ILE A 115 3.35 -7.99 -19.08
N PRO A 116 4.06 -7.71 -20.18
CA PRO A 116 5.38 -7.11 -20.14
C PRO A 116 5.35 -5.77 -19.40
N PRO A 117 6.44 -5.40 -18.72
CA PRO A 117 6.52 -4.13 -17.99
C PRO A 117 6.21 -2.91 -18.87
N THR A 118 6.62 -2.95 -20.14
CA THR A 118 6.34 -1.89 -21.12
C THR A 118 4.87 -1.75 -21.52
N GLU A 119 4.05 -2.79 -21.29
CA GLU A 119 2.62 -2.81 -21.61
C GLU A 119 1.73 -2.65 -20.37
N MET A 120 2.26 -2.90 -19.17
CA MET A 120 1.55 -2.77 -17.90
C MET A 120 0.90 -1.39 -17.71
N PRO A 121 1.62 -0.27 -17.96
CA PRO A 121 1.05 1.08 -18.02
C PRO A 121 -0.34 1.20 -18.64
N ALA A 122 -0.51 0.70 -19.87
CA ALA A 122 -1.75 0.85 -20.61
C ALA A 122 -2.90 0.00 -20.03
N VAL A 123 -2.57 -1.15 -19.43
CA VAL A 123 -3.56 -1.99 -18.73
C VAL A 123 -4.05 -1.29 -17.46
N LEU A 124 -3.13 -0.69 -16.70
CA LEU A 124 -3.48 0.08 -15.50
C LEU A 124 -4.29 1.33 -15.85
N ASP A 125 -3.97 2.03 -16.94
CA ASP A 125 -4.75 3.18 -17.43
C ASP A 125 -6.20 2.78 -17.74
N GLU A 126 -6.41 1.62 -18.34
CA GLU A 126 -7.76 1.08 -18.63
C GLU A 126 -8.53 0.74 -17.34
N PHE A 127 -7.87 0.14 -16.36
CA PHE A 127 -8.48 -0.13 -15.05
C PHE A 127 -8.88 1.16 -14.36
N VAL A 128 -7.98 2.15 -14.34
CA VAL A 128 -8.25 3.47 -13.77
C VAL A 128 -9.39 4.16 -14.50
N ARG A 129 -9.45 4.11 -15.83
CA ARG A 129 -10.55 4.69 -16.63
C ARG A 129 -11.91 4.16 -16.17
N CYS A 130 -12.03 2.84 -16.01
CA CYS A 130 -13.28 2.20 -15.63
C CYS A 130 -13.68 2.43 -14.17
N LEU A 131 -12.72 2.59 -13.26
CA LEU A 131 -12.99 2.81 -11.84
C LEU A 131 -13.63 4.17 -11.56
N GLN A 132 -14.70 4.19 -10.77
CA GLN A 132 -15.26 5.42 -10.23
C GLN A 132 -14.33 6.05 -9.19
N PRO A 133 -14.42 7.36 -8.91
CA PRO A 133 -13.73 7.97 -7.78
C PRO A 133 -14.05 7.21 -6.48
N GLY A 134 -13.03 6.83 -5.72
CA GLY A 134 -13.18 6.00 -4.53
C GLY A 134 -13.39 4.51 -4.78
N GLY A 135 -13.45 4.07 -6.05
CA GLY A 135 -13.42 2.65 -6.42
C GLY A 135 -12.06 2.01 -6.18
N SER A 136 -11.97 0.68 -6.17
CA SER A 136 -10.76 -0.03 -5.71
C SER A 136 -10.25 -1.09 -6.68
N LEU A 137 -8.94 -1.30 -6.69
CA LEU A 137 -8.25 -2.37 -7.42
C LEU A 137 -7.60 -3.32 -6.41
N LEU A 138 -7.81 -4.62 -6.56
CA LEU A 138 -7.03 -5.66 -5.87
C LEU A 138 -6.30 -6.51 -6.91
N MET A 139 -4.97 -6.60 -6.80
CA MET A 139 -4.13 -7.30 -7.78
C MET A 139 -3.23 -8.33 -7.12
N GLY A 140 -3.23 -9.55 -7.65
CA GLY A 140 -2.28 -10.60 -7.28
C GLY A 140 -1.14 -10.68 -8.29
N PHE A 141 0.10 -10.76 -7.82
CA PHE A 141 1.31 -10.78 -8.66
C PHE A 141 2.42 -11.68 -8.10
N PHE A 142 3.50 -11.85 -8.85
CA PHE A 142 4.72 -12.48 -8.35
C PHE A 142 5.70 -11.40 -7.89
N SER A 143 6.09 -11.42 -6.62
CA SER A 143 7.00 -10.41 -6.06
C SER A 143 8.46 -10.79 -6.32
N GLY A 144 9.32 -9.82 -6.61
CA GLY A 144 10.76 -10.02 -6.74
C GLY A 144 11.55 -8.79 -6.30
N GLU A 145 12.87 -8.89 -6.25
CA GLU A 145 13.76 -7.73 -5.99
C GLU A 145 13.86 -6.81 -7.20
N ASP A 146 13.76 -7.39 -8.41
CA ASP A 146 13.80 -6.69 -9.69
C ASP A 146 12.60 -7.07 -10.57
N ILE A 147 12.31 -6.23 -11.56
CA ILE A 147 11.41 -6.60 -12.66
C ILE A 147 12.12 -7.63 -13.56
N GLU A 148 11.87 -8.91 -13.31
CA GLU A 148 12.52 -10.01 -14.03
C GLU A 148 11.51 -10.93 -14.73
N LYS A 149 11.81 -11.26 -15.99
CA LYS A 149 11.06 -12.26 -16.75
C LYS A 149 11.48 -13.67 -16.35
N PHE A 150 10.52 -14.53 -16.04
CA PHE A 150 10.79 -15.94 -15.72
C PHE A 150 9.90 -16.91 -16.52
N ASN A 151 10.35 -18.17 -16.57
CA ASN A 151 9.60 -19.24 -17.21
C ASN A 151 8.44 -19.69 -16.33
N HIS A 152 7.22 -19.42 -16.79
CA HIS A 152 5.98 -19.90 -16.17
C HIS A 152 5.33 -20.98 -17.05
N ALA A 153 4.51 -21.85 -16.43
CA ALA A 153 4.03 -23.10 -17.03
C ALA A 153 3.12 -22.91 -18.26
N ILE A 154 2.63 -21.70 -18.51
CA ILE A 154 1.76 -21.35 -19.63
C ILE A 154 2.50 -20.53 -20.69
N ALA A 155 2.98 -19.36 -20.27
CA ALA A 155 3.75 -18.41 -21.04
C ALA A 155 4.71 -17.71 -20.07
N PRO A 156 5.77 -17.03 -20.54
CA PRO A 156 6.63 -16.27 -19.64
C PRO A 156 5.83 -15.28 -18.78
N ALA A 157 6.23 -15.12 -17.53
CA ALA A 157 5.64 -14.20 -16.58
C ALA A 157 6.72 -13.27 -16.01
N TYR A 158 6.31 -12.27 -15.25
CA TYR A 158 7.20 -11.26 -14.69
C TYR A 158 7.10 -11.22 -13.17
N PHE A 159 8.25 -11.16 -12.52
CA PHE A 159 8.36 -10.66 -11.15
C PHE A 159 8.26 -9.14 -11.17
N TRP A 160 7.70 -8.58 -10.11
CA TRP A 160 7.65 -7.15 -9.86
C TRP A 160 8.11 -6.84 -8.44
N PRO A 161 8.98 -5.82 -8.25
CA PRO A 161 9.17 -5.22 -6.95
C PRO A 161 7.85 -4.59 -6.50
N PRO A 162 7.38 -4.88 -5.27
CA PRO A 162 6.12 -4.32 -4.78
C PRO A 162 6.09 -2.80 -4.82
N ASP A 163 7.23 -2.15 -4.56
CA ASP A 163 7.37 -0.69 -4.57
C ASP A 163 7.26 -0.11 -5.99
N GLU A 164 7.89 -0.75 -6.99
CA GLU A 164 7.77 -0.30 -8.39
C GLU A 164 6.34 -0.45 -8.91
N LEU A 165 5.65 -1.55 -8.54
CA LEU A 165 4.25 -1.73 -8.92
C LEU A 165 3.32 -0.73 -8.21
N ARG A 166 3.61 -0.40 -6.94
CA ARG A 166 2.93 0.67 -6.19
C ARG A 166 3.12 2.02 -6.87
N ASP A 167 4.32 2.33 -7.33
CA ASP A 167 4.62 3.60 -7.98
C ASP A 167 3.89 3.73 -9.32
N GLU A 168 3.82 2.66 -10.12
CA GLU A 168 3.01 2.61 -11.35
C GLU A 168 1.52 2.88 -11.10
N LEU A 169 0.97 2.36 -10.00
CA LEU A 169 -0.43 2.62 -9.61
C LEU A 169 -0.61 4.07 -9.14
N SER A 170 0.33 4.58 -8.34
CA SER A 170 0.29 5.93 -7.78
C SER A 170 0.35 7.00 -8.87
N GLN A 171 1.20 6.82 -9.88
CA GLN A 171 1.30 7.70 -11.06
C GLN A 171 -0.03 7.81 -11.84
N ARG A 172 -0.95 6.85 -11.66
CA ARG A 172 -2.26 6.79 -12.33
C ARG A 172 -3.41 7.18 -11.41
N GLY A 173 -3.14 7.76 -10.25
CA GLY A 173 -4.17 8.22 -9.32
C GLY A 173 -4.83 7.09 -8.53
N LEU A 174 -4.11 5.98 -8.31
CA LEU A 174 -4.49 4.95 -7.35
C LEU A 174 -3.60 5.08 -6.10
N SER A 175 -4.21 5.37 -4.95
CA SER A 175 -3.54 5.34 -3.66
C SER A 175 -3.50 3.91 -3.15
N VAL A 176 -2.30 3.37 -2.94
CA VAL A 176 -2.13 1.99 -2.42
C VAL A 176 -2.47 1.95 -0.94
N VAL A 177 -3.46 1.12 -0.58
CA VAL A 177 -3.96 0.94 0.78
C VAL A 177 -3.17 -0.14 1.49
N ARG A 178 -2.87 -1.25 0.80
CA ARG A 178 -2.20 -2.40 1.41
C ARG A 178 -1.34 -3.13 0.39
N VAL A 179 -0.15 -3.52 0.83
CA VAL A 179 0.75 -4.42 0.10
C VAL A 179 1.03 -5.62 1.00
N GLN A 180 0.87 -6.83 0.48
CA GLN A 180 1.24 -8.06 1.18
C GLN A 180 2.12 -8.90 0.30
N THR A 181 3.26 -9.35 0.82
CA THR A 181 4.08 -10.38 0.17
C THR A 181 4.09 -11.65 1.00
N ARG A 182 4.21 -12.79 0.32
CA ARG A 182 4.37 -14.11 0.94
C ARG A 182 5.36 -14.94 0.14
N HIS A 183 6.05 -15.83 0.82
CA HIS A 183 6.90 -16.81 0.17
C HIS A 183 6.74 -18.15 0.88
N ASP A 184 5.85 -18.98 0.34
CA ASP A 184 5.63 -20.32 0.84
C ASP A 184 6.75 -21.25 0.35
N LEU A 185 7.21 -22.15 1.22
CA LEU A 185 8.28 -23.11 0.89
C LEU A 185 7.94 -23.90 -0.38
N GLY A 186 8.77 -23.78 -1.42
CA GLY A 186 8.60 -24.48 -2.70
C GLY A 186 7.71 -23.75 -3.72
N SER A 187 7.15 -22.60 -3.36
CA SER A 187 6.42 -21.71 -4.27
C SER A 187 7.26 -20.49 -4.63
N ARG A 188 6.90 -19.79 -5.71
CA ARG A 188 7.53 -18.50 -6.03
C ARG A 188 7.06 -17.45 -5.01
N PRO A 189 7.81 -16.37 -4.75
CA PRO A 189 7.29 -15.28 -3.94
C PRO A 189 6.08 -14.63 -4.62
N HIS A 190 5.04 -14.39 -3.82
CA HIS A 190 3.76 -13.85 -4.24
C HIS A 190 3.53 -12.49 -3.59
N GLY A 191 2.90 -11.59 -4.31
CA GLY A 191 2.45 -10.30 -3.81
C GLY A 191 0.95 -10.10 -4.06
N ALA A 192 0.33 -9.30 -3.20
CA ALA A 192 -1.00 -8.74 -3.40
C ALA A 192 -0.95 -7.24 -3.11
N LEU A 193 -1.64 -6.46 -3.93
CA LEU A 193 -1.71 -5.02 -3.81
C LEU A 193 -3.16 -4.56 -3.90
N TRP A 194 -3.63 -3.91 -2.85
CA TRP A 194 -4.93 -3.26 -2.76
C TRP A 194 -4.73 -1.75 -2.89
N ALA A 195 -5.33 -1.15 -3.92
CA ALA A 195 -5.32 0.30 -4.14
C ALA A 195 -6.73 0.88 -4.30
N ARG A 196 -6.86 2.19 -4.10
CA ARG A 196 -8.11 2.94 -4.23
C ARG A 196 -7.90 4.13 -5.15
N LYS A 197 -8.82 4.35 -6.08
CA LYS A 197 -8.82 5.52 -6.95
C LYS A 197 -9.11 6.76 -6.12
N THR A 198 -8.19 7.70 -6.13
CA THR A 198 -8.31 8.93 -5.35
C THR A 198 -9.59 9.65 -5.78
N PRO A 199 -10.46 10.10 -4.84
CA PRO A 199 -11.60 10.91 -5.18
C PRO A 199 -11.13 12.13 -5.98
N ARG A 200 -11.78 12.41 -7.12
CA ARG A 200 -11.51 13.64 -7.85
C ARG A 200 -12.08 14.77 -7.00
N GLU A 201 -11.23 15.55 -6.33
CA GLU A 201 -11.70 16.80 -5.74
C GLU A 201 -12.25 17.67 -6.87
N GLU A 202 -13.53 18.04 -6.79
CA GLU A 202 -14.09 19.12 -7.60
C GLU A 202 -13.45 20.43 -7.13
N LEU A 203 -12.28 20.76 -7.67
CA LEU A 203 -11.67 22.06 -7.45
C LEU A 203 -12.43 23.13 -8.27
N PRO A 204 -12.79 24.29 -7.68
CA PRO A 204 -13.39 25.38 -8.41
C PRO A 204 -12.41 25.93 -9.46
N VAL A 205 -12.90 26.15 -10.68
CA VAL A 205 -12.14 26.76 -11.77
C VAL A 205 -11.67 28.16 -11.35
N SER A 206 -10.35 28.33 -11.20
CA SER A 206 -9.71 29.63 -11.02
C SER A 206 -8.61 29.79 -12.07
N ASN A 207 -8.89 30.65 -13.06
CA ASN A 207 -7.90 31.17 -14.01
C ASN A 207 -6.82 31.95 -13.27
N GLN A 208 -5.54 31.54 -13.36
CA GLN A 208 -4.34 32.35 -13.66
C GLN A 208 -3.07 31.47 -13.57
N PRO A 209 -1.98 31.80 -14.30
CA PRO A 209 -0.92 30.85 -14.59
C PRO A 209 0.31 30.95 -13.67
N SER A 210 0.99 29.81 -13.57
CA SER A 210 2.40 29.55 -13.26
C SER A 210 2.89 29.59 -11.80
N ASP A 211 3.53 28.47 -11.48
CA ASP A 211 4.64 28.26 -10.55
C ASP A 211 4.28 28.06 -9.07
N GLN A 212 4.13 26.79 -8.66
CA GLN A 212 4.48 26.35 -7.30
C GLN A 212 4.61 24.82 -7.18
N ARG A 213 5.52 24.45 -6.29
CA ARG A 213 6.18 23.15 -6.12
C ARG A 213 5.30 22.19 -5.31
N SER A 214 5.31 20.91 -5.69
CA SER A 214 5.12 19.70 -4.87
C SER A 214 4.27 19.84 -3.60
N GLU A 215 2.96 19.58 -3.71
CA GLU A 215 2.07 19.36 -2.57
C GLU A 215 2.03 17.86 -2.20
N GLY A 216 3.04 17.42 -1.45
CA GLY A 216 2.85 16.39 -0.43
C GLY A 216 2.54 17.10 0.89
N MET A 217 1.79 16.49 1.80
CA MET A 217 1.50 17.10 3.10
C MET A 217 2.80 17.27 3.90
N VAL A 218 3.35 18.48 3.86
CA VAL A 218 4.56 18.91 4.58
C VAL A 218 4.07 19.55 5.88
N LEU A 219 4.63 19.17 7.04
CA LEU A 219 4.27 19.72 8.36
C LEU A 219 4.22 21.25 8.28
N SER A 220 3.02 21.80 8.34
CA SER A 220 2.75 23.19 7.97
C SER A 220 2.84 24.13 9.17
N GLU A 221 3.09 25.41 8.91
CA GLU A 221 3.04 26.47 9.92
C GLU A 221 1.65 26.60 10.57
N GLU A 222 0.59 26.10 9.92
CA GLU A 222 -0.76 26.09 10.45
C GLU A 222 -0.90 25.13 11.64
N LEU A 223 -0.26 23.95 11.58
CA LEU A 223 -0.22 22.99 12.69
C LEU A 223 0.45 23.59 13.92
N ARG A 224 1.56 24.30 13.70
CA ARG A 224 2.27 25.02 14.75
C ARG A 224 1.37 26.10 15.35
N THR A 225 0.80 26.96 14.51
CA THR A 225 -0.08 28.05 14.95
C THR A 225 -1.27 27.54 15.77
N ALA A 226 -1.88 26.43 15.35
CA ALA A 226 -2.98 25.80 16.08
C ALA A 226 -2.53 25.29 17.46
N ALA A 227 -1.37 24.65 17.55
CA ALA A 227 -0.83 24.16 18.82
C ALA A 227 -0.39 25.30 19.76
N GLU A 228 0.17 26.39 19.25
CA GLU A 228 0.47 27.59 20.03
C GLU A 228 -0.81 28.18 20.65
N ALA A 229 -1.92 28.19 19.89
CA ALA A 229 -3.22 28.63 20.40
C ALA A 229 -3.78 27.72 21.51
N GLU A 230 -3.36 26.46 21.57
CA GLU A 230 -3.69 25.52 22.65
C GLU A 230 -2.76 25.65 23.88
N GLY A 231 -1.80 26.57 23.85
CA GLY A 231 -0.86 26.82 24.94
C GLY A 231 0.36 25.91 24.93
N ILE A 232 0.74 25.36 23.77
CA ILE A 232 2.02 24.66 23.60
C ILE A 232 3.16 25.67 23.51
N GLU A 233 4.24 25.41 24.24
CA GLU A 233 5.39 26.30 24.39
C GLU A 233 6.66 25.76 23.72
N LYS A 234 6.70 24.47 23.40
CA LYS A 234 7.83 23.80 22.76
C LYS A 234 7.34 22.76 21.76
N PHE A 235 8.03 22.64 20.63
CA PHE A 235 7.73 21.67 19.59
C PHE A 235 8.84 20.63 19.45
N VAL A 236 8.42 19.41 19.18
CA VAL A 236 9.27 18.27 18.82
C VAL A 236 8.69 17.65 17.56
N VAL A 237 9.55 17.16 16.68
CA VAL A 237 9.17 16.46 15.45
C VAL A 237 9.82 15.09 15.45
N GLY A 238 9.09 14.08 15.02
CA GLY A 238 9.59 12.72 14.93
C GLY A 238 9.06 11.96 13.73
N ALA A 239 9.63 10.78 13.50
CA ALA A 239 9.21 9.90 12.42
C ALA A 239 9.05 8.46 12.88
N VAL A 240 7.90 7.87 12.57
CA VAL A 240 7.81 6.41 12.49
C VAL A 240 8.49 5.99 11.20
N ILE A 241 9.76 5.63 11.29
CA ILE A 241 10.51 5.09 10.16
C ILE A 241 10.13 3.63 9.99
N HIS A 242 9.66 3.23 8.81
CA HIS A 242 9.13 1.89 8.59
C HIS A 242 9.72 1.21 7.36
N ASP A 243 9.68 -0.10 7.40
CA ASP A 243 10.05 -1.00 6.31
C ASP A 243 9.19 -2.26 6.45
N VAL A 244 8.59 -2.76 5.38
CA VAL A 244 7.70 -3.94 5.30
C VAL A 244 7.27 -4.56 6.66
N GLY A 245 6.21 -4.01 7.27
CA GLY A 245 5.57 -4.57 8.47
C GLY A 245 6.37 -4.41 9.78
N ARG A 246 7.43 -3.62 9.78
CA ARG A 246 8.26 -3.30 10.95
C ARG A 246 8.59 -1.82 11.00
N VAL A 247 8.80 -1.33 12.21
CA VAL A 247 9.16 0.06 12.48
C VAL A 247 10.50 0.13 13.21
N LEU A 248 11.25 1.17 12.93
CA LEU A 248 12.53 1.45 13.57
C LEU A 248 12.27 2.02 14.97
N VAL A 249 12.97 1.46 15.94
CA VAL A 249 13.05 2.01 17.29
C VAL A 249 14.53 2.20 17.62
N VAL A 250 14.87 3.37 18.12
CA VAL A 250 16.21 3.75 18.54
C VAL A 250 16.30 3.76 20.06
N THR A 251 17.48 3.44 20.59
CA THR A 251 17.73 3.38 22.04
C THR A 251 18.59 4.56 22.47
N ARG A 252 18.05 5.43 23.32
CA ARG A 252 18.75 6.61 23.85
C ARG A 252 20.09 6.23 24.49
N SER A 253 21.09 7.07 24.30
CA SER A 253 22.41 6.85 24.88
C SER A 253 22.37 6.77 26.40
N LEU A 254 23.22 5.92 26.98
CA LEU A 254 23.35 5.77 28.42
C LEU A 254 24.05 6.97 29.08
N SER A 255 24.71 7.81 28.29
CA SER A 255 25.31 9.08 28.74
C SER A 255 24.32 10.25 28.71
N ASP A 256 23.05 10.01 28.37
CA ASP A 256 22.02 11.04 28.35
C ASP A 256 21.54 11.38 29.77
N ASP A 257 21.39 12.67 30.05
CA ASP A 257 20.90 13.20 31.31
C ASP A 257 19.39 12.99 31.51
N PHE A 258 18.67 12.56 30.47
CA PHE A 258 17.21 12.40 30.50
C PHE A 258 16.76 11.07 29.87
N LEU A 259 16.27 10.17 30.72
CA LEU A 259 15.74 8.83 30.38
C LEU A 259 16.71 7.93 29.57
N PRO A 260 17.93 7.66 30.08
CA PRO A 260 18.91 6.82 29.39
C PRO A 260 18.41 5.39 29.16
N GLY A 261 18.68 4.84 27.96
CA GLY A 261 18.28 3.48 27.57
C GLY A 261 16.79 3.32 27.24
N LEU A 262 16.03 4.41 27.21
CA LEU A 262 14.64 4.41 26.72
C LEU A 262 14.63 4.12 25.21
N GLU A 263 13.62 3.37 24.78
CA GLU A 263 13.36 3.13 23.37
C GLU A 263 12.36 4.15 22.83
N GLU A 264 12.66 4.75 21.67
CA GLU A 264 11.82 5.77 21.05
C GLU A 264 11.86 5.72 19.51
N VAL A 265 11.00 6.53 18.90
CA VAL A 265 11.13 6.84 17.46
C VAL A 265 12.15 7.97 17.30
N PRO A 266 12.89 8.02 16.17
CA PRO A 266 13.76 9.16 15.88
C PRO A 266 12.98 10.47 15.96
N SER A 267 13.44 11.41 16.79
CA SER A 267 12.73 12.65 17.06
C SER A 267 13.59 13.68 17.76
N GLY A 268 13.37 14.96 17.45
CA GLY A 268 14.10 16.04 18.11
C GLY A 268 13.39 17.37 18.13
N GLY A 269 14.05 18.35 18.72
CA GLY A 269 13.46 19.65 19.04
C GLY A 269 13.39 20.57 17.83
N VAL A 270 12.34 21.38 17.75
CA VAL A 270 12.27 22.45 16.76
C VAL A 270 12.93 23.70 17.33
N ASP A 271 13.91 24.24 16.61
CA ASP A 271 14.64 25.44 17.02
C ASP A 271 13.82 26.72 16.79
N SER A 272 14.22 27.78 17.49
CA SER A 272 13.55 29.08 17.37
C SER A 272 13.69 29.66 15.97
N GLY A 273 12.58 29.78 15.25
CA GLY A 273 12.53 30.31 13.88
C GLY A 273 12.70 29.25 12.80
N GLU A 274 12.90 27.99 13.19
CA GLU A 274 12.91 26.82 12.31
C GLU A 274 11.48 26.36 12.02
N GLY A 275 11.22 25.92 10.79
CA GLY A 275 9.95 25.30 10.40
C GLY A 275 9.89 23.82 10.79
N LEU A 276 8.69 23.27 11.02
CA LEU A 276 8.53 21.88 11.47
C LEU A 276 9.17 20.85 10.52
N SER A 277 9.03 21.06 9.21
CA SER A 277 9.60 20.15 8.20
C SER A 277 11.12 20.31 8.04
N GLU A 278 11.65 21.50 8.30
CA GLU A 278 13.09 21.74 8.32
C GLU A 278 13.71 21.00 9.52
N ALA A 279 13.11 21.16 10.70
CA ALA A 279 13.49 20.44 11.90
C ALA A 279 13.45 18.93 11.70
N LEU A 280 12.38 18.38 11.10
CA LEU A 280 12.26 16.94 10.88
C LEU A 280 13.42 16.41 10.01
N ASN A 281 13.73 17.09 8.92
CA ASN A 281 14.81 16.66 8.03
C ASN A 281 16.18 16.77 8.71
N ARG A 282 16.42 17.83 9.50
CA ARG A 282 17.65 18.01 10.27
C ARG A 282 17.82 16.89 11.29
N GLU A 283 16.82 16.68 12.14
CA GLU A 283 16.85 15.69 13.22
C GLU A 283 17.05 14.26 12.68
N LEU A 284 16.32 13.86 11.63
CA LEU A 284 16.54 12.53 11.05
C LEU A 284 17.93 12.37 10.40
N THR A 285 18.44 13.44 9.77
CA THR A 285 19.80 13.40 9.20
C THR A 285 20.84 13.23 10.30
N GLU A 286 20.66 13.90 11.43
CA GLU A 286 21.54 13.82 12.59
C GLU A 286 21.43 12.45 13.26
N GLU A 287 20.23 12.00 13.60
CA GLU A 287 20.01 10.81 14.44
C GLU A 287 20.14 9.47 13.70
N VAL A 288 19.68 9.40 12.45
CA VAL A 288 19.59 8.13 11.68
C VAL A 288 20.28 8.19 10.32
N GLY A 289 20.90 9.33 9.98
CA GLY A 289 21.81 9.46 8.85
C GLY A 289 21.14 9.79 7.51
N PHE A 290 19.85 10.13 7.50
CA PHE A 290 19.14 10.57 6.30
C PHE A 290 17.95 11.48 6.62
N ALA A 291 17.66 12.44 5.73
CA ALA A 291 16.49 13.29 5.82
C ALA A 291 15.21 12.51 5.46
N ALA A 292 14.03 12.97 5.89
CA ALA A 292 12.77 12.31 5.53
C ALA A 292 12.61 12.24 4.02
N GLU A 293 12.88 13.36 3.32
CA GLU A 293 12.70 13.63 1.88
C GLU A 293 11.26 13.44 1.36
N HIS A 294 10.61 12.36 1.77
CA HIS A 294 9.22 12.00 1.52
C HIS A 294 8.61 11.47 2.82
N VAL A 295 7.43 11.95 3.16
CA VAL A 295 6.59 11.44 4.27
C VAL A 295 5.37 10.75 3.67
N ASP A 296 4.91 9.65 4.27
CA ASP A 296 3.71 8.99 3.77
C ASP A 296 2.49 9.90 4.02
N PRO A 297 1.62 10.09 3.02
CA PRO A 297 0.38 10.80 3.24
C PRO A 297 -0.53 9.99 4.17
N GLY A 298 -1.23 10.67 5.08
CA GLY A 298 -2.28 10.04 5.89
C GLY A 298 -1.87 9.56 7.28
N PHE A 299 -0.60 9.74 7.69
CA PHE A 299 -0.20 9.52 9.08
C PHE A 299 0.45 10.78 9.67
N LEU A 300 -0.30 11.47 10.52
CA LEU A 300 0.17 12.55 11.37
C LEU A 300 -0.49 12.40 12.73
N GLU A 301 0.30 12.09 13.75
CA GLU A 301 -0.16 12.05 15.14
C GLU A 301 0.62 13.03 16.00
N TRP A 302 0.04 13.37 17.14
CA TRP A 302 0.73 14.15 18.14
C TRP A 302 0.28 13.77 19.55
N PHE A 303 1.18 14.00 20.50
CA PHE A 303 0.86 13.94 21.92
C PHE A 303 1.57 15.08 22.66
N ASP A 304 1.00 15.44 23.81
CA ASP A 304 1.49 16.51 24.67
C ASP A 304 2.16 15.92 25.92
N TYR A 305 3.26 16.52 26.35
CA TYR A 305 3.92 16.18 27.60
C TYR A 305 4.64 17.41 28.19
N GLU A 306 5.05 17.31 29.46
CA GLU A 306 5.84 18.35 30.10
C GLU A 306 7.33 18.07 29.89
N SER A 307 8.04 18.99 29.24
CA SER A 307 9.49 18.86 29.08
C SER A 307 10.23 19.01 30.42
N ARG A 308 11.51 18.64 30.45
CA ARG A 308 12.41 18.90 31.59
C ARG A 308 12.41 20.36 32.07
N SER A 309 12.15 21.31 31.18
CA SER A 309 12.06 22.74 31.51
C SER A 309 10.71 23.20 32.08
N GLY A 310 9.76 22.27 32.31
CA GLY A 310 8.40 22.57 32.76
C GLY A 310 7.48 23.12 31.67
N ARG A 311 7.99 23.26 30.44
CA ARG A 311 7.24 23.78 29.29
C ARG A 311 6.36 22.71 28.70
N ARG A 312 5.11 23.07 28.40
CA ARG A 312 4.17 22.19 27.71
C ARG A 312 4.65 21.97 26.27
N THR A 313 4.93 20.72 25.94
CA THR A 313 5.60 20.32 24.70
C THR A 313 4.68 19.43 23.87
N ARG A 314 4.61 19.68 22.56
CA ARG A 314 3.90 18.80 21.61
C ARG A 314 4.92 18.16 20.68
N GLN A 315 4.83 16.84 20.56
CA GLN A 315 5.56 16.09 19.55
C GLN A 315 4.64 15.77 18.39
N PHE A 316 4.96 16.25 17.19
CA PHE A 316 4.31 15.84 15.95
C PHE A 316 5.10 14.67 15.35
N THR A 317 4.43 13.60 14.96
CA THR A 317 5.07 12.44 14.35
C THR A 317 4.40 12.08 13.04
N VAL A 318 5.22 11.91 12.01
CA VAL A 318 4.82 11.50 10.66
C VAL A 318 5.34 10.10 10.34
N SER A 319 4.83 9.49 9.27
CA SER A 319 5.34 8.21 8.77
C SER A 319 6.38 8.45 7.67
N VAL A 320 7.51 7.73 7.74
CA VAL A 320 8.61 7.87 6.78
C VAL A 320 9.06 6.47 6.31
N PRO A 321 8.96 6.15 5.01
CA PRO A 321 9.40 4.85 4.51
C PRO A 321 10.92 4.77 4.46
N LEU A 322 11.55 3.63 4.75
CA LEU A 322 13.02 3.53 4.71
C LEU A 322 13.58 3.67 3.28
N THR A 323 12.92 3.07 2.29
CA THR A 323 13.22 3.07 0.83
C THR A 323 14.70 3.19 0.47
N GLY A 324 15.44 2.07 0.45
CA GLY A 324 16.82 2.01 -0.06
C GLY A 324 17.87 2.73 0.78
N ARG A 325 17.49 3.32 1.92
CA ARG A 325 18.40 4.01 2.85
C ARG A 325 18.92 3.07 3.93
N GLN A 326 20.09 3.39 4.47
CA GLN A 326 20.66 2.67 5.60
C GLN A 326 20.63 3.55 6.85
N VAL A 327 20.19 2.97 7.96
CA VAL A 327 20.19 3.63 9.27
C VAL A 327 21.63 3.74 9.77
N LYS A 328 22.07 4.96 10.04
CA LYS A 328 23.36 5.27 10.66
C LYS A 328 23.14 6.17 11.88
N LEU A 329 23.32 5.59 13.06
CA LEU A 329 23.09 6.31 14.31
C LEU A 329 24.15 7.37 14.61
N SER A 330 23.74 8.47 15.22
CA SER A 330 24.61 9.40 15.94
C SER A 330 25.02 8.87 17.32
N GLU A 331 25.85 9.65 18.03
CA GLU A 331 26.25 9.37 19.42
C GLU A 331 25.09 9.49 20.43
N GLU A 332 23.95 10.07 20.01
CA GLU A 332 22.74 10.19 20.82
C GLU A 332 22.05 8.85 21.04
N HIS A 333 22.35 7.86 20.19
CA HIS A 333 21.72 6.54 20.22
C HIS A 333 22.77 5.42 20.31
N THR A 334 22.52 4.44 21.18
CA THR A 334 23.46 3.32 21.41
C THR A 334 23.16 2.11 20.54
N SER A 335 21.90 1.92 20.15
CA SER A 335 21.44 0.84 19.29
C SER A 335 20.13 1.19 18.61
N TYR A 336 19.80 0.44 17.56
CA TYR A 336 18.46 0.43 16.99
C TYR A 336 18.01 -1.00 16.78
N ARG A 337 16.70 -1.21 16.69
CA ARG A 337 16.13 -2.46 16.20
C ARG A 337 14.84 -2.21 15.45
N TRP A 338 14.49 -3.18 14.63
CA TRP A 338 13.20 -3.21 13.95
C TRP A 338 12.23 -4.05 14.75
N ILE A 339 11.02 -3.53 14.95
CA ILE A 339 9.96 -4.22 15.70
C ILE A 339 8.71 -4.37 14.84
N SER A 340 7.98 -5.46 15.03
CA SER A 340 6.62 -5.68 14.51
C SER A 340 5.57 -5.20 15.52
N SER A 341 4.29 -5.22 15.11
CA SER A 341 3.15 -4.87 15.96
C SER A 341 3.10 -5.68 17.26
N GLU A 342 3.42 -6.97 17.20
CA GLU A 342 3.45 -7.89 18.35
C GLU A 342 4.53 -7.53 19.38
N GLN A 343 5.57 -6.82 18.94
CA GLN A 343 6.74 -6.50 19.77
C GLN A 343 6.62 -5.11 20.44
N VAL A 344 5.60 -4.31 20.13
CA VAL A 344 5.42 -2.95 20.70
C VAL A 344 5.39 -2.99 22.22
N ASP A 345 4.65 -3.92 22.82
CA ASP A 345 4.50 -3.99 24.28
C ASP A 345 5.79 -4.38 24.99
N SER A 346 6.66 -5.12 24.31
CA SER A 346 7.96 -5.56 24.81
C SER A 346 9.03 -4.46 24.77
N THR A 347 8.75 -3.31 24.16
CA THR A 347 9.69 -2.19 24.12
C THR A 347 9.86 -1.54 25.50
N ASN A 348 11.04 -0.96 25.73
CA ASN A 348 11.32 -0.06 26.85
C ASN A 348 10.87 1.39 26.53
N ALA A 349 9.82 1.56 25.73
CA ALA A 349 9.29 2.87 25.35
C ALA A 349 8.24 3.39 26.33
N THR A 350 7.98 4.69 26.32
CA THR A 350 6.91 5.32 27.09
C THR A 350 5.52 4.85 26.64
N PRO A 351 4.47 4.96 27.48
CA PRO A 351 3.10 4.66 27.07
C PRO A 351 2.65 5.43 25.82
N GLU A 352 3.03 6.68 25.69
CA GLU A 352 2.72 7.57 24.56
C GLU A 352 3.35 7.02 23.27
N THR A 353 4.64 6.68 23.29
CA THR A 353 5.33 6.08 22.15
C THR A 353 4.74 4.72 21.79
N LYS A 354 4.38 3.88 22.77
CA LYS A 354 3.69 2.60 22.50
C LYS A 354 2.34 2.83 21.84
N ASN A 355 1.56 3.80 22.28
CA ASN A 355 0.26 4.13 21.68
C ASN A 355 0.43 4.64 20.25
N LEU A 356 1.37 5.56 20.02
CA LEU A 356 1.75 6.05 18.70
C LEU A 356 2.10 4.89 17.75
N LEU A 357 2.96 3.96 18.19
CA LEU A 357 3.37 2.81 17.38
C LEU A 357 2.20 1.87 17.10
N ARG A 358 1.32 1.61 18.08
CA ARG A 358 0.08 0.83 17.85
C ARG A 358 -0.85 1.53 16.86
N SER A 359 -0.99 2.85 16.96
CA SER A 359 -1.80 3.63 16.03
C SER A 359 -1.24 3.54 14.62
N TRP A 360 0.09 3.69 14.47
CA TRP A 360 0.76 3.50 13.20
C TRP A 360 0.53 2.11 12.63
N PHE A 361 0.74 1.04 13.42
CA PHE A 361 0.47 -0.31 12.95
C PHE A 361 -1.00 -0.52 12.61
N THR A 362 -1.94 0.15 13.29
CA THR A 362 -3.37 0.06 12.98
C THR A 362 -3.72 0.84 11.70
N ALA A 363 -3.05 1.96 11.44
CA ALA A 363 -3.25 2.76 10.24
C ALA A 363 -2.53 2.18 9.00
N ALA A 364 -1.47 1.40 9.22
CA ALA A 364 -0.69 0.73 8.18
C ALA A 364 -1.19 -0.69 7.83
N LEU A 365 -2.13 -1.24 8.62
CA LEU A 365 -2.81 -2.52 8.39
C LEU A 365 -4.18 -2.29 7.74
#